data_AF-A0A349YKJ7-F1
#
_entry.id   AF-A0A349YKJ7-F1
#
_cell.length_a   1.000
_cell.length_b   1.000
_cell.length_c   1.000
_cell.angle_alpha   90.00
_cell.angle_beta   90.00
_cell.angle_gamma   90.00
#
_symmetry.space_group_name_H-M   'P 1'
#
loop_
_entity.id
_entity.type
_entity.pdbx_description
1 polymer ?
#
loop_
_entity_poly.entity_id
_entity_poly.type
_entity_poly.pdbx_seq_one_letter_code
_entity_poly.pdbx_strand_id
1 'polypeptide(L)' 'MINAETARNESEKTANEKLSEELKEVEKCIEWAVEKGSYSTYYDGTLNSKTVNTLRKLGYKVEYGSQYNESYYSISW' A
#
# COMPACT_ATOMS: atom_id res chain seq x y z
N MET A 1 2.59 32.92 3.60
CA MET A 1 2.96 32.51 2.23
C MET A 1 3.83 31.27 2.36
N ILE A 2 3.35 30.11 1.92
CA ILE A 2 4.16 28.89 1.92
C ILE A 2 5.16 29.04 0.76
N ASN A 3 6.46 28.92 1.04
CA ASN A 3 7.48 28.92 -0.01
C ASN A 3 7.60 27.51 -0.63
N ALA A 4 8.26 27.39 -1.79
CA ALA A 4 8.35 26.13 -2.53
C ALA A 4 9.00 24.99 -1.71
N GLU A 5 9.95 25.32 -0.84
CA GLU A 5 10.65 24.36 0.03
C GLU A 5 9.71 23.82 1.12
N THR A 6 8.98 24.70 1.80
CA THR A 6 7.99 24.33 2.82
C THR A 6 6.88 23.46 2.21
N ALA A 7 6.35 23.83 1.04
CA ALA A 7 5.34 23.03 0.34
C ALA A 7 5.83 21.62 0.00
N ARG A 8 7.11 21.50 -0.43
CA ARG A 8 7.74 20.22 -0.73
C ARG A 8 7.88 19.36 0.53
N ASN A 9 8.42 19.93 1.60
CA ASN A 9 8.64 19.21 2.85
C ASN A 9 7.32 18.71 3.47
N GLU A 10 6.27 19.54 3.44
CA GLU A 10 4.94 19.12 3.88
C GLU A 10 4.36 17.99 3.01
N SER A 11 4.51 18.08 1.68
CA SER A 11 4.06 17.03 0.76
C SER A 11 4.80 15.72 0.98
N GLU A 12 6.11 15.76 1.19
CA GLU A 12 6.93 14.57 1.48
C GLU A 12 6.58 13.96 2.83
N LYS A 13 6.34 14.79 3.86
CA LYS A 13 5.90 14.34 5.18
C LYS A 13 4.56 13.61 5.09
N THR A 14 3.54 14.23 4.50
CA THR A 14 2.21 13.62 4.32
C THR A 14 2.29 12.33 3.49
N ALA A 15 3.13 12.29 2.45
CA ALA A 15 3.33 11.09 1.66
C ALA A 15 3.97 9.95 2.46
N ASN A 16 4.89 10.27 3.38
CA ASN A 16 5.54 9.27 4.23
C ASN A 16 4.63 8.80 5.36
N GLU A 17 3.80 9.68 5.93
CA GLU A 17 2.76 9.31 6.90
C GLU A 17 1.78 8.33 6.26
N LYS A 18 1.26 8.67 5.07
CA LYS A 18 0.36 7.78 4.32
C LYS A 18 1.01 6.44 3.96
N LEU A 19 2.28 6.43 3.57
CA LEU A 19 3.05 5.20 3.34
C LEU A 19 3.11 4.34 4.61
N SER A 20 3.37 4.95 5.78
CA SER A 20 3.45 4.21 7.03
C SER A 20 2.10 3.65 7.46
N GLU A 21 1.00 4.34 7.18
CA GLU A 21 -0.35 3.85 7.46
C GLU A 21 -0.71 2.67 6.57
N GLU A 22 -0.55 2.81 5.25
CA GLU A 22 -0.86 1.73 4.30
C GLU A 22 -0.02 0.48 4.56
N LEU A 23 1.27 0.62 4.91
CA LEU A 23 2.12 -0.53 5.25
C LEU A 23 1.65 -1.26 6.51
N LYS A 24 1.19 -0.53 7.54
CA LYS A 24 0.64 -1.15 8.76
C LYS A 24 -0.65 -1.90 8.49
N GLU A 25 -1.49 -1.38 7.60
CA GLU A 25 -2.72 -2.08 7.19
C GLU A 25 -2.36 -3.36 6.43
N VAL A 26 -1.46 -3.26 5.44
CA VAL A 26 -0.98 -4.43 4.67
C VAL A 26 -0.34 -5.48 5.58
N GLU A 27 0.45 -5.08 6.58
CA GLU A 27 1.08 -6.00 7.54
C GLU A 27 0.05 -6.82 8.32
N LYS A 28 -0.96 -6.15 8.90
CA LYS A 28 -2.07 -6.83 9.61
C LYS A 28 -2.83 -7.78 8.70
N CYS A 29 -3.01 -7.37 7.45
CA CYS A 29 -3.72 -8.14 6.44
C CYS A 29 -2.96 -9.42 6.06
N ILE A 30 -1.64 -9.33 5.90
CA ILE A 30 -0.75 -10.46 5.66
C ILE A 30 -0.73 -11.37 6.89
N GLU A 31 -0.55 -10.82 8.09
CA GLU A 31 -0.54 -11.59 9.34
C GLU A 31 -1.80 -12.45 9.48
N TRP A 32 -2.98 -11.84 9.31
CA TRP A 32 -4.26 -12.55 9.36
C TRP A 32 -4.40 -13.63 8.29
N ALA A 33 -3.89 -13.38 7.07
CA ALA A 33 -3.93 -14.36 6.00
C ALA A 33 -2.95 -15.52 6.24
N VAL A 34 -1.78 -15.25 6.81
CA VAL A 34 -0.80 -16.27 7.25
C VAL A 34 -1.38 -17.15 8.36
N GLU A 35 -2.05 -16.56 9.36
CA GLU A 35 -2.73 -17.32 10.42
C GLU A 35 -3.79 -18.28 9.87
N LYS A 36 -4.38 -17.94 8.72
CA LYS A 36 -5.36 -18.79 8.02
C LYS A 36 -4.74 -19.81 7.05
N GLY A 37 -3.42 -19.79 6.87
CA GLY A 37 -2.72 -20.65 5.92
C GLY A 37 -2.88 -20.21 4.45
N SER A 38 -3.28 -18.95 4.21
CA SER A 38 -3.32 -18.37 2.87
C SER A 38 -1.94 -17.83 2.47
N TYR A 39 -1.64 -17.81 1.17
CA TYR A 39 -0.42 -17.25 0.58
C TYR A 39 -0.66 -15.94 -0.17
N SER A 40 -1.92 -15.49 -0.17
CA SER A 40 -2.35 -14.29 -0.86
C SER A 40 -3.52 -13.66 -0.13
N THR A 41 -3.64 -12.35 -0.25
CA THR A 41 -4.78 -11.58 0.27
C THR A 41 -5.24 -10.56 -0.78
N TYR A 42 -6.53 -10.22 -0.75
CA TYR A 42 -7.16 -9.29 -1.69
C TYR A 42 -7.95 -8.23 -0.91
N TYR A 43 -7.86 -6.98 -1.37
CA TYR A 43 -8.54 -5.85 -0.76
C TYR A 43 -9.05 -4.88 -1.82
N ASP A 44 -10.18 -4.26 -1.51
CA ASP A 44 -10.73 -3.19 -2.32
C ASP A 44 -9.89 -1.91 -2.17
N GLY A 45 -9.87 -1.13 -3.25
CA GLY A 45 -9.16 0.14 -3.36
C GLY A 45 -7.84 0.05 -4.12
N THR A 46 -6.95 1.00 -3.82
CA THR A 46 -5.64 1.15 -4.44
C THR A 46 -4.60 1.55 -3.41
N LEU A 47 -3.37 1.06 -3.54
CA LEU A 47 -2.25 1.49 -2.71
C LEU A 47 -1.49 2.63 -3.38
N ASN A 48 -0.82 3.46 -2.59
CA ASN A 48 0.09 4.44 -3.13
C ASN A 48 1.25 3.76 -3.88
N SER A 49 1.68 4.37 -4.98
CA SER A 49 2.86 3.95 -5.75
C SER A 49 4.11 3.70 -4.90
N LYS A 50 4.36 4.52 -3.86
CA LYS A 50 5.47 4.31 -2.91
C LYS A 50 5.32 2.99 -2.16
N THR A 51 4.11 2.70 -1.67
CA THR A 51 3.78 1.47 -0.94
C THR A 51 3.99 0.23 -1.81
N VAL A 52 3.48 0.26 -3.04
CA VAL A 52 3.67 -0.82 -4.02
C VAL A 52 5.15 -1.08 -4.29
N ASN A 53 5.94 -0.02 -4.47
CA ASN A 53 7.37 -0.15 -4.73
C ASN A 53 8.10 -0.76 -3.53
N THR A 54 7.77 -0.33 -2.31
CA THR A 54 8.31 -0.93 -1.07
C THR A 54 7.96 -2.42 -0.97
N LEU A 55 6.70 -2.80 -1.20
CA LEU A 55 6.27 -4.20 -1.18
C LEU A 55 7.00 -5.05 -2.23
N ARG A 56 7.12 -4.56 -3.47
CA ARG A 56 7.86 -5.27 -4.53
C ARG A 56 9.34 -5.43 -4.22
N LYS A 57 9.97 -4.45 -3.58
CA LYS A 57 11.37 -4.54 -3.13
C LYS A 57 11.57 -5.59 -2.05
N LEU A 58 10.56 -5.84 -1.22
CA LEU A 58 10.56 -6.89 -0.20
C LEU A 58 10.28 -8.29 -0.78
N GLY A 59 9.94 -8.39 -2.07
CA GLY A 59 9.64 -9.65 -2.75
C GLY A 59 8.15 -9.96 -2.91
N TYR A 60 7.26 -9.11 -2.39
CA TYR A 60 5.82 -9.32 -2.56
C TYR A 60 5.38 -9.07 -3.99
N LYS A 61 4.47 -9.92 -4.48
CA LYS A 61 3.77 -9.71 -5.75
C LYS A 61 2.51 -8.89 -5.47
N VAL A 62 2.43 -7.69 -6.07
CA VAL A 62 1.24 -6.82 -5.99
C VAL A 62 0.61 -6.71 -7.38
N GLU A 63 -0.63 -7.19 -7.49
CA GLU A 63 -1.46 -7.14 -8.69
C GLU A 63 -2.68 -6.25 -8.47
N TYR A 64 -3.15 -5.61 -9.53
CA TYR A 64 -4.33 -4.76 -9.52
C TYR A 64 -5.36 -5.33 -10.47
N GLY A 65 -6.62 -5.26 -10.08
CA GLY A 65 -7.74 -5.55 -10.95
C GLY A 65 -8.85 -4.54 -10.77
N SER A 66 -9.83 -4.59 -11.66
CA SER A 66 -11.09 -3.86 -11.50
C SER A 66 -12.24 -4.80 -11.76
N GLN A 67 -13.22 -4.78 -10.87
CA GLN A 67 -14.46 -5.54 -11.01
C GLN A 67 -15.63 -4.61 -10.71
N TYR A 68 -16.62 -4.54 -11.61
CA TYR A 68 -17.82 -3.69 -11.41
C TYR A 68 -17.54 -2.21 -11.06
N ASN A 69 -16.51 -1.61 -11.69
CA ASN A 69 -16.00 -0.26 -11.41
C ASN A 69 -15.32 -0.08 -10.04
N GLU A 70 -15.20 -1.14 -9.25
CA GLU A 70 -14.40 -1.14 -8.03
C GLU A 70 -12.98 -1.57 -8.38
N SER A 71 -12.00 -0.82 -7.88
CA SER A 71 -10.60 -1.21 -7.99
C SER A 71 -10.27 -2.14 -6.83
N TYR A 72 -9.48 -3.17 -7.06
CA TYR A 72 -8.95 -4.01 -6.00
C TYR A 72 -7.48 -4.28 -6.26
N TYR A 73 -6.78 -4.65 -5.19
CA TYR A 73 -5.41 -5.12 -5.26
C TYR A 73 -5.28 -6.46 -4.54
N SER A 74 -4.36 -7.30 -5.04
CA SER A 74 -3.96 -8.51 -4.37
C SER A 74 -2.47 -8.46 -4.04
N ILE A 75 -2.12 -9.04 -2.90
CA ILE A 75 -0.76 -9.18 -2.42
C ILE A 75 -0.50 -10.67 -2.20
N SER A 76 0.59 -11.18 -2.75
CA SER A 76 1.04 -12.57 -2.57
C SER A 76 2.52 -12.61 -2.20
N TRP A 77 2.93 -13.64 -1.45
CA TRP A 77 4.30 -13.87 -0.99
C TRP A 77 4.79 -15.28 -1.27
#